data_AF-A0A2N1JIU4-F1
#
_entry.id   AF-A0A2N1JIU4-F1
#
_cell.length_a   1.000
_cell.length_b   1.000
_cell.length_c   1.000
_cell.angle_alpha   90.00
_cell.angle_beta   90.00
_cell.angle_gamma   90.00
#
_symmetry.space_group_name_H-M   'P 1'
#
loop_
_entity.id
_entity.type
_entity.pdbx_description
1 polymer ?
#
loop_
_entity_poly.entity_id
_entity_poly.type
_entity_poly.pdbx_seq_one_letter_code
_entity_poly.pdbx_strand_id
1 'polypeptide(L)'
;MLVMGAIFLLSWLMQSLSGVVVMNEDNAQHGEAPMSWGQYVLSPEFWDRTLQNWQSEFLAVGSMVAFSIFLRQRGSSESKPVGLPHATSAQESE
;
A
#
# COMPACT_ATOMS: atom_id res chain seq x y z
N MET A 1 13.72 -8.85 11.35
CA MET A 1 12.77 -7.73 11.41
C MET A 1 13.45 -6.42 11.82
N LEU A 2 14.13 -6.35 12.97
CA LEU A 2 14.78 -5.11 13.43
C LEU A 2 15.82 -4.54 12.45
N VAL A 3 16.71 -5.37 11.90
CA VAL A 3 17.74 -4.91 10.94
C VAL A 3 17.11 -4.36 9.65
N MET A 4 16.13 -5.07 9.07
CA MET A 4 15.41 -4.59 7.89
C MET A 4 14.64 -3.30 8.17
N GLY A 5 13.98 -3.21 9.31
CA GLY A 5 13.29 -1.99 9.73
C GLY A 5 14.26 -0.81 9.86
N ALA A 6 15.44 -1.03 10.44
CA ALA A 6 16.48 -0.01 10.53
C ALA A 6 16.98 0.45 9.15
N ILE A 7 17.30 -0.49 8.25
CA ILE A 7 17.72 -0.16 6.88
C ILE A 7 16.62 0.62 6.16
N PHE A 8 15.37 0.19 6.28
CA PHE A 8 14.22 0.88 5.69
C PHE A 8 14.07 2.33 6.20
N LEU A 9 14.15 2.54 7.51
CA LEU A 9 14.05 3.88 8.09
C LEU A 9 15.21 4.76 7.67
N LEU A 10 16.43 4.21 7.61
CA LEU A 10 17.61 4.94 7.15
C LEU A 10 17.50 5.31 5.67
N SER A 11 17.07 4.39 4.81
CA SER A 11 16.87 4.68 3.39
C SER A 11 15.78 5.71 3.17
N TRP A 12 14.67 5.59 3.91
CA TRP A 12 13.56 6.55 3.84
C TRP A 12 13.96 7.94 4.34
N LEU A 13 14.78 8.01 5.40
CA LEU A 13 15.35 9.27 5.89
C LEU A 13 16.30 9.89 4.87
N MET A 14 17.21 9.10 4.27
CA MET A 14 18.09 9.59 3.20
C MET A 14 17.29 10.13 2.01
N GLN A 15 16.24 9.42 1.60
CA GLN A 15 15.33 9.87 0.55
C GLN A 15 14.66 11.21 0.92
N SER A 16 14.19 11.36 2.16
CA SER A 16 13.57 12.59 2.66
C SER A 16 14.56 13.78 2.64
N LEU A 17 15.78 13.58 3.14
CA LEU A 17 16.82 14.62 3.16
C LEU A 17 17.25 15.02 1.74
N SER A 18 17.45 14.04 0.86
CA SER A 18 17.76 14.31 -0.56
C SER A 18 16.62 15.08 -1.24
N GLY A 19 15.37 14.80 -0.88
CA GLY A 19 14.20 15.51 -1.39
C GLY A 19 14.20 17.00 -1.06
N VAL A 20 14.56 17.36 0.18
CA VAL A 20 14.70 18.76 0.61
C VAL A 20 15.78 19.49 -0.19
N VAL A 21 16.92 18.84 -0.40
CA VAL A 21 18.05 19.46 -1.12
C VAL A 21 17.65 19.80 -2.55
N VAL A 22 17.02 18.85 -3.26
CA VAL A 22 16.53 19.07 -4.62
C VAL A 22 15.46 20.17 -4.65
N MET A 23 14.51 20.16 -3.71
CA MET A 23 13.46 21.18 -3.64
C MET A 23 14.05 22.57 -3.39
N ASN A 24 15.04 22.69 -2.50
CA ASN A 24 15.68 23.97 -2.22
C ASN A 24 16.53 24.48 -3.39
N GLU A 25 17.13 23.57 -4.16
CA GLU A 25 17.83 23.91 -5.39
C GLU A 25 16.87 24.45 -6.46
N ASP A 26 15.68 23.84 -6.58
CA ASP A 26 14.61 24.36 -7.44
C ASP A 26 14.09 25.72 -6.94
N ASN A 27 13.81 25.86 -5.64
CA ASN A 27 13.37 27.14 -5.05
C ASN A 27 14.39 28.26 -5.27
N ALA A 28 15.69 27.96 -5.14
CA ALA A 28 16.74 28.93 -5.39
C ALA A 28 16.75 29.41 -6.85
N GLN A 29 16.46 28.53 -7.82
CA GLN A 29 16.32 28.90 -9.23
C GLN A 29 15.09 29.76 -9.50
N HIS A 30 14.02 29.58 -8.73
CA HIS A 30 12.77 30.35 -8.85
C HIS A 30 12.76 31.62 -7.97
N GLY A 31 13.81 31.88 -7.21
CA GLY A 31 13.90 33.03 -6.29
C GLY A 31 13.02 32.89 -5.04
N GLU A 32 12.58 31.67 -4.72
CA GLU A 32 11.79 31.37 -3.53
C GLU A 32 12.66 31.12 -2.29
N ALA A 33 12.05 31.27 -1.11
CA ALA A 33 12.74 31.02 0.15
C ALA A 33 13.04 29.52 0.31
N PRO A 34 14.20 29.16 0.89
CA PRO A 34 14.52 27.77 1.19
C PRO A 34 13.59 27.23 2.27
N MET A 35 13.15 25.99 2.06
CA MET A 35 12.29 25.26 2.99
C MET A 35 13.16 24.47 3.97
N SER A 36 12.79 24.49 5.25
CA SER A 36 13.40 23.60 6.25
C SER A 36 12.95 22.15 6.05
N TRP A 37 13.75 21.18 6.50
CA TRP A 37 13.37 19.76 6.40
C TRP A 37 12.03 19.44 7.09
N GLY A 38 11.77 20.05 8.24
CA GLY A 38 10.48 19.86 8.94
C GLY A 38 9.28 20.37 8.15
N GLN A 39 9.43 21.49 7.45
CA GLN A 39 8.39 22.01 6.55
C GLN A 39 8.19 21.09 5.34
N TYR A 40 9.26 20.54 4.77
CA TYR A 40 9.18 19.61 3.65
C TYR A 40 8.47 18.29 3.99
N VAL A 41 8.74 17.70 5.15
CA VAL A 41 8.06 16.45 5.56
C VAL A 41 6.56 16.66 5.80
N LEU A 42 6.16 17.88 6.17
CA LEU A 42 4.76 18.27 6.28
C LEU A 42 4.15 18.72 4.95
N SER A 43 4.97 18.86 3.90
CA SER A 43 4.51 19.34 2.60
C SER A 43 3.86 18.21 1.79
N PRO A 44 2.86 18.52 0.93
CA PRO A 44 2.23 17.54 0.07
C PRO A 44 3.22 16.82 -0.85
N GLU A 45 4.26 17.49 -1.31
CA GLU A 45 5.24 16.98 -2.29
C GLU A 45 6.03 15.79 -1.75
N PHE A 46 6.37 15.80 -0.45
CA PHE A 46 7.03 14.67 0.19
C PHE A 46 6.12 13.42 0.20
N TRP A 47 4.86 13.61 0.57
CA TRP A 47 3.87 12.53 0.62
C TRP A 47 3.52 12.03 -0.77
N ASP A 48 3.43 12.91 -1.76
CA ASP A 48 3.18 12.53 -3.15
C ASP A 48 4.29 11.60 -3.67
N ARG A 49 5.57 11.98 -3.51
CA ARG A 49 6.70 11.09 -3.87
C ARG A 49 6.70 9.77 -3.10
N THR A 50 6.39 9.81 -1.80
CA THR A 50 6.36 8.61 -0.96
C THR A 50 5.22 7.66 -1.36
N LEU A 51 4.03 8.21 -1.59
CA LEU A 51 2.84 7.45 -1.96
C LEU A 51 2.89 6.97 -3.40
N GLN A 52 3.49 7.70 -4.33
CA GLN A 52 3.74 7.22 -5.69
C GLN A 52 4.61 5.97 -5.69
N ASN A 53 5.64 5.92 -4.84
CA ASN A 53 6.48 4.73 -4.70
C ASN A 53 5.68 3.52 -4.16
N TRP A 54 4.63 3.76 -3.37
CA TRP A 54 3.76 2.69 -2.84
C TRP A 54 2.50 2.44 -3.69
N GLN A 55 2.20 3.31 -4.65
CA GLN A 55 0.98 3.27 -5.46
C GLN A 55 0.86 1.94 -6.21
N SER A 56 1.97 1.49 -6.82
CA SER A 56 2.02 0.23 -7.55
C SER A 56 1.73 -0.96 -6.63
N GLU A 57 2.34 -1.00 -5.43
CA GLU A 57 2.08 -2.04 -4.44
C GLU A 57 0.63 -2.04 -3.96
N PHE A 58 0.04 -0.88 -3.66
CA PHE A 58 -1.36 -0.82 -3.25
C PHE A 58 -2.31 -1.31 -4.34
N LEU A 59 -2.04 -0.95 -5.60
CA LEU A 59 -2.81 -1.44 -6.74
C LEU A 59 -2.63 -2.95 -6.93
N ALA A 60 -1.40 -3.46 -6.81
CA ALA A 60 -1.09 -4.88 -6.93
C ALA A 60 -1.76 -5.70 -5.82
N VAL A 61 -1.58 -5.31 -4.56
CA VAL A 61 -2.20 -6.00 -3.41
C VAL A 61 -3.72 -5.85 -3.43
N GLY A 62 -4.22 -4.65 -3.72
CA GLY A 62 -5.66 -4.38 -3.84
C GLY A 62 -6.31 -5.19 -4.96
N SER A 63 -5.68 -5.27 -6.13
CA SER A 63 -6.15 -6.11 -7.23
C SER A 63 -6.08 -7.59 -6.87
N MET A 64 -5.00 -8.07 -6.25
CA MET A 64 -4.89 -9.45 -5.78
C MET A 64 -6.05 -9.82 -4.84
N VAL A 65 -6.37 -8.97 -3.85
CA VAL A 65 -7.48 -9.19 -2.92
C VAL A 65 -8.83 -9.16 -3.66
N ALA A 66 -9.05 -8.15 -4.51
CA ALA A 66 -10.29 -8.02 -5.27
C ALA A 66 -10.53 -9.21 -6.20
N PHE A 67 -9.50 -9.63 -6.96
CA PHE A 67 -9.57 -10.80 -7.81
C PHE A 67 -9.73 -12.10 -7.01
N SER A 68 -9.08 -12.22 -5.85
CA SER A 68 -9.25 -13.39 -4.97
C SER A 68 -10.70 -13.50 -4.47
N ILE A 69 -11.33 -12.39 -4.09
CA ILE A 69 -12.75 -12.34 -3.70
C ILE A 69 -13.62 -12.68 -4.91
N PHE A 70 -13.40 -12.02 -6.05
CA PHE A 70 -14.19 -12.20 -7.27
C PHE A 70 -14.14 -13.64 -7.79
N LEU A 71 -12.95 -14.24 -7.89
CA LEU A 71 -12.77 -15.62 -8.34
C LEU A 71 -13.29 -16.64 -7.31
N ARG A 72 -13.15 -16.37 -6.01
CA ARG A 72 -13.76 -17.21 -4.96
C ARG A 72 -15.29 -17.18 -5.05
N GLN A 73 -15.89 -16.05 -5.40
CA GLN A 73 -17.33 -15.96 -5.66
C GLN A 73 -17.74 -16.66 -6.97
N ARG A 74 -16.88 -16.65 -7.99
CA ARG A 74 -17.15 -17.22 -9.33
C ARG A 74 -16.73 -18.69 -9.51
N GLY A 75 -16.71 -19.46 -8.42
CA GLY A 75 -16.31 -20.87 -8.43
C GLY A 75 -16.77 -21.69 -7.22
N SER A 76 -17.60 -21.15 -6.32
CA SER A 76 -18.15 -21.92 -5.19
C SER A 76 -19.43 -22.64 -5.60
N SER A 77 -19.30 -23.82 -6.17
CA SER A 77 -20.37 -24.81 -6.34
C SER A 77 -20.83 -25.46 -5.02
N GLU A 78 -20.24 -25.07 -3.88
CA GLU A 78 -20.41 -25.67 -2.54
C GLU A 78 -21.11 -24.74 -1.53
N SER A 79 -21.76 -23.66 -1.97
CA SER A 79 -22.75 -23.02 -1.10
C SER A 79 -23.99 -23.88 -1.08
N LYS A 80 -24.16 -24.69 -0.04
CA LYS A 80 -25.40 -25.41 0.26
C LYS A 80 -26.61 -24.48 -0.02
N PRO A 81 -27.61 -24.90 -0.82
CA PRO A 81 -28.82 -24.13 -1.02
C PRO A 81 -29.44 -23.80 0.33
N VAL A 82 -29.68 -22.51 0.59
CA VAL A 82 -30.41 -22.06 1.78
C VAL A 82 -31.88 -22.46 1.62
N GLY A 83 -32.22 -23.65 2.14
CA GLY A 83 -33.57 -24.21 2.06
C GLY A 83 -33.74 -25.68 2.49
N LEU A 84 -32.73 -26.34 3.07
CA LEU A 84 -32.87 -27.71 3.58
C LEU A 84 -32.89 -27.74 5.12
N PRO A 85 -33.90 -28.37 5.76
CA PRO A 85 -33.97 -28.52 7.20
C PRO A 85 -32.72 -29.19 7.79
N HIS A 86 -32.37 -28.82 9.02
CA HIS A 86 -31.23 -29.36 9.79
C HIS A 86 -31.48 -30.79 10.27
N ALA A 87 -31.64 -31.74 9.37
CA ALA A 87 -31.68 -33.16 9.73
C ALA A 87 -31.17 -33.99 8.55
N THR A 88 -29.84 -34.08 8.44
CA THR A 88 -29.09 -35.27 8.01
C THR A 88 -27.62 -34.86 7.95
N SER A 89 -26.84 -35.38 8.88
CA SER A 89 -25.38 -35.32 8.88
C SER A 89 -24.83 -36.02 7.64
N ALA A 90 -23.64 -35.60 7.20
CA ALA A 90 -22.88 -36.28 6.16
C ALA A 90 -22.79 -37.78 6.44
N GLN A 91 -23.42 -38.60 5.62
CA GLN A 91 -23.19 -40.04 5.64
C GLN A 91 -23.31 -40.66 4.25
N GLU A 92 -22.24 -41.37 3.89
CA GLU A 92 -22.09 -42.43 2.89
C GLU A 92 -22.30 -42.09 1.40
N SER A 93 -21.17 -41.84 0.75
CA SER A 93 -20.94 -42.18 -0.65
C SER A 93 -20.67 -43.69 -0.79
N GLU A 94 -21.62 -44.42 -1.36
CA GLU A 94 -21.37 -45.66 -2.11
C GLU A 94 -21.76 -45.46 -3.58
#